data_AF-A0A3G9J7E7-F1
#
_entry.id   AF-A0A3G9J7E7-F1
#
_cell.length_a   1.000
_cell.length_b   1.000
_cell.length_c   1.000
_cell.angle_alpha   90.00
_cell.angle_beta   90.00
_cell.angle_gamma   90.00
#
_symmetry.space_group_name_H-M   'P 1'
#
loop_
_entity.id
_entity.type
_entity.pdbx_description
1 polymer ?
#
loop_
_entity_poly.entity_id
_entity_poly.type
_entity_poly.pdbx_seq_one_letter_code
_entity_poly.pdbx_strand_id
1 'polypeptide(L)'
;MILNHIQGDGYPLVHCTKTGDASKIAVIHLLATAPKYQGQGIGRKMLEEAVAICRAENDISIRLDTLPWNVPGKKLYEGFGFKYIVDPQSVQFTFSS
;
A
#
# COMPACT_ATOMS: atom_id res chain seq x y z
N MET A 1 -7.66 -1.70 9.00
CA MET A 1 -7.00 -1.79 7.68
C MET A 1 -7.86 -2.68 6.80
N ILE A 2 -7.96 -2.39 5.51
CA ILE A 2 -8.59 -3.28 4.52
C ILE A 2 -7.49 -3.68 3.53
N LEU A 3 -7.20 -4.98 3.45
CA LEU A 3 -6.16 -5.61 2.62
C LEU A 3 -6.78 -6.81 1.90
N ASN A 4 -6.66 -6.87 0.57
CA ASN A 4 -7.06 -8.01 -0.26
C ASN A 4 -6.41 -7.88 -1.66
N HIS A 5 -6.75 -8.77 -2.60
CA HIS A 5 -6.19 -8.77 -3.96
C HIS A 5 -7.12 -8.16 -5.02
N ILE A 6 -8.22 -7.52 -4.60
CA ILE A 6 -9.18 -6.91 -5.51
C ILE A 6 -8.55 -5.64 -6.09
N GLN A 7 -8.22 -5.69 -7.37
CA GLN A 7 -7.78 -4.51 -8.12
C GLN A 7 -9.01 -3.65 -8.40
N GLY A 8 -9.05 -2.40 -7.93
CA GLY A 8 -10.20 -1.53 -8.17
C GLY A 8 -10.34 -1.14 -9.65
N ASP A 9 -11.57 -1.09 -10.16
CA ASP A 9 -11.90 -0.86 -11.57
C ASP A 9 -11.55 0.56 -12.08
N GLY A 10 -11.34 1.52 -11.16
CA GLY A 10 -11.22 2.95 -11.47
C GLY A 10 -9.81 3.44 -11.81
N TYR A 11 -8.78 2.60 -11.69
CA TYR A 11 -7.39 2.97 -11.99
C TYR A 11 -6.74 1.83 -12.78
N PRO A 12 -6.47 2.01 -14.09
CA PRO A 12 -5.78 0.99 -14.86
C PRO A 12 -4.44 0.69 -14.20
N LEU A 13 -4.11 -0.60 -14.13
CA LEU A 13 -2.86 -1.11 -13.57
C LEU A 13 -1.68 -0.29 -14.08
N VAL A 14 -1.14 0.58 -13.23
CA VAL A 14 0.17 1.16 -13.47
C VAL A 14 1.12 -0.02 -13.48
N HIS A 15 1.94 -0.11 -14.51
CA HIS A 15 2.95 -1.14 -14.68
C HIS A 15 3.76 -1.27 -13.39
N CYS A 16 3.34 -2.18 -12.51
CA CYS A 16 4.17 -2.65 -11.42
C CYS A 16 5.44 -3.13 -12.10
N THR A 17 6.59 -2.64 -11.65
CA THR A 17 7.89 -2.92 -12.26
C THR A 17 8.25 -4.41 -12.26
N LYS A 18 7.42 -5.26 -11.64
CA LYS A 18 7.42 -6.71 -11.77
C LYS A 18 6.28 -7.16 -12.68
N THR A 19 6.62 -7.76 -13.81
CA THR A 19 5.72 -8.59 -14.61
C THR A 19 5.33 -9.81 -13.77
N GLY A 20 4.09 -9.87 -13.29
CA GLY A 20 3.61 -10.94 -12.42
C GLY A 20 2.09 -11.06 -12.45
N ASP A 21 1.59 -12.19 -11.96
CA ASP A 21 0.15 -12.43 -11.83
C ASP A 21 -0.46 -11.37 -10.90
N ALA A 22 -1.47 -10.65 -11.39
CA ALA A 22 -2.19 -9.64 -10.60
C ALA A 22 -2.82 -10.23 -9.33
N SER A 23 -3.09 -11.54 -9.31
CA SER A 23 -3.55 -12.27 -8.12
C SER A 23 -2.52 -12.30 -6.97
N LYS A 24 -1.24 -11.97 -7.25
CA LYS A 24 -0.14 -11.93 -6.27
C LYS A 24 0.24 -10.52 -5.84
N ILE A 25 -0.62 -9.54 -6.14
CA ILE A 25 -0.43 -8.15 -5.74
C ILE A 25 -1.55 -7.78 -4.77
N ALA A 26 -1.20 -7.67 -3.50
CA ALA A 26 -2.14 -7.23 -2.47
C ALA A 26 -2.35 -5.71 -2.53
N VAL A 27 -3.53 -5.25 -2.15
CA VAL A 27 -3.96 -3.85 -2.17
C VAL A 27 -4.46 -3.46 -0.79
N ILE A 28 -3.85 -2.43 -0.21
CA ILE A 28 -4.38 -1.77 0.99
C ILE A 28 -5.36 -0.69 0.53
N HIS A 29 -6.66 -0.98 0.61
CA HIS A 29 -7.72 -0.03 0.24
C HIS A 29 -7.96 1.03 1.30
N LEU A 30 -7.68 0.70 2.57
CA LEU A 30 -7.87 1.62 3.69
C LEU A 30 -6.85 1.35 4.78
N LEU A 31 -6.07 2.37 5.10
CA LEU A 31 -5.24 2.42 6.30
C LEU A 31 -5.57 3.70 7.06
N ALA A 32 -6.23 3.54 8.20
CA ALA A 32 -6.69 4.66 9.00
C ALA A 32 -6.54 4.36 10.49
N THR A 33 -6.15 5.39 11.22
CA THR A 33 -6.15 5.44 12.68
C THR A 33 -7.00 6.62 13.11
N ALA A 34 -7.81 6.47 14.15
CA ALA A 34 -8.58 7.58 14.69
C ALA A 34 -7.66 8.77 15.05
N PRO A 35 -8.09 10.03 14.88
CA PRO A 35 -7.24 11.20 15.09
C PRO A 35 -6.49 11.19 16.44
N LYS A 36 -7.18 10.77 17.52
CA LYS A 36 -6.62 10.66 18.87
C LYS A 36 -5.47 9.65 19.03
N TYR A 37 -5.24 8.78 18.05
CA TYR A 37 -4.22 7.73 18.05
C TYR A 37 -3.14 7.94 16.98
N GLN A 38 -3.17 9.04 16.24
CA GLN A 38 -2.14 9.36 15.25
C GLN A 38 -0.82 9.70 15.94
N GLY A 39 0.30 9.45 15.24
CA GLY A 39 1.65 9.71 15.77
C GLY A 39 2.17 8.68 16.78
N GLN A 40 1.39 7.64 17.12
CA GLN A 40 1.75 6.63 18.13
C GLN A 40 2.31 5.33 17.53
N GLY A 41 2.69 5.35 16.25
CA GLY A 41 3.25 4.17 15.55
C GLY A 41 2.25 3.09 15.15
N ILE A 42 0.94 3.26 15.41
CA ILE A 42 -0.08 2.27 15.07
C ILE A 42 -0.15 1.99 13.56
N GLY A 43 -0.05 3.04 12.73
CA GLY A 43 -0.02 2.86 11.27
C GLY A 43 1.17 2.02 10.79
N ARG A 44 2.34 2.18 11.42
CA ARG A 44 3.53 1.34 11.13
C ARG A 44 3.27 -0.12 11.50
N LYS A 45 2.71 -0.39 12.69
CA LYS A 45 2.34 -1.75 13.10
C LYS A 45 1.34 -2.40 12.15
N MET A 46 0.39 -1.63 11.61
CA MET A 46 -0.53 -2.14 10.58
C MET A 46 0.20 -2.53 9.29
N LEU A 47 1.21 -1.76 8.86
CA LEU A 47 2.03 -2.10 7.68
C LEU A 47 2.91 -3.33 7.93
N GLU A 48 3.47 -3.49 9.13
CA GLU A 48 4.23 -4.68 9.53
C GLU A 48 3.35 -5.94 9.42
N GLU A 49 2.13 -5.86 9.94
CA GLU A 49 1.16 -6.96 9.85
C GLU A 49 0.73 -7.23 8.40
N ALA A 50 0.52 -6.18 7.59
CA ALA A 50 0.21 -6.36 6.17
C ALA A 50 1.31 -7.13 5.45
N VAL A 51 2.58 -6.81 5.70
CA VAL A 51 3.72 -7.54 5.14
C VAL A 51 3.77 -8.98 5.63
N ALA A 52 3.48 -9.25 6.90
CA ALA A 52 3.43 -10.61 7.44
C ALA A 52 2.36 -11.45 6.73
N ILE A 53 1.15 -10.91 6.54
CA ILE A 53 0.05 -11.56 5.81
C ILE A 53 0.47 -11.85 4.37
N CYS A 54 0.96 -10.84 3.64
CA CYS A 54 1.33 -10.97 2.23
C CYS A 54 2.47 -12.00 2.02
N ARG A 55 3.42 -12.07 2.97
CA ARG A 55 4.47 -13.10 2.94
C ARG A 55 3.91 -14.51 3.13
N ALA A 56 2.95 -14.69 4.04
CA ALA A 56 2.29 -15.98 4.23
C ALA A 56 1.49 -16.43 3.00
N GLU A 57 0.93 -15.47 2.25
CA GLU A 57 0.14 -15.72 1.03
C GLU A 57 0.99 -15.81 -0.26
N ASN A 58 2.32 -15.65 -0.13
CA ASN A 58 3.29 -15.61 -1.23
C ASN A 58 3.00 -14.51 -2.26
N ASP A 59 2.57 -13.35 -1.77
CA ASP A 59 2.44 -12.16 -2.60
C ASP A 59 3.79 -11.56 -2.94
N ILE A 60 3.89 -11.04 -4.16
CA ILE A 60 5.14 -10.50 -4.71
C ILE A 60 5.27 -8.99 -4.48
N SER A 61 4.17 -8.33 -4.13
CA SER A 61 4.08 -6.89 -3.90
C SER A 61 2.83 -6.49 -3.12
N ILE A 62 2.92 -5.40 -2.36
CA ILE A 62 1.78 -4.67 -1.78
C ILE A 62 1.66 -3.32 -2.47
N ARG A 63 0.46 -2.93 -2.87
CA ARG A 63 0.12 -1.60 -3.38
C ARG A 63 -0.81 -0.86 -2.43
N LEU A 64 -0.69 0.47 -2.40
CA LEU A 64 -1.73 1.37 -1.91
C LEU A 64 -1.79 2.62 -2.77
N ASP A 65 -2.98 3.22 -2.81
CA ASP A 65 -3.20 4.52 -3.44
C ASP A 65 -3.39 5.57 -2.35
N THR A 66 -2.87 6.77 -2.58
CA THR A 66 -3.08 7.89 -1.66
C THR A 66 -3.30 9.20 -2.40
N LEU A 67 -4.01 10.12 -1.74
CA LEU A 67 -4.24 11.45 -2.29
C LEU A 67 -2.97 12.31 -2.16
N PRO A 68 -2.71 13.24 -3.10
CA PRO A 68 -1.53 14.11 -3.07
C PRO A 68 -1.37 14.89 -1.76
N TRP A 69 -2.47 15.25 -1.10
CA TRP A 69 -2.48 16.02 0.15
C TRP A 69 -2.39 15.16 1.42
N ASN A 70 -2.36 13.83 1.33
CA ASN A 70 -2.18 12.95 2.50
C ASN A 70 -0.70 12.89 2.94
N VAL A 71 -0.15 14.05 3.32
CA VAL A 71 1.26 14.18 3.72
C VAL A 71 1.65 13.22 4.86
N PRO A 72 0.84 13.03 5.92
CA PRO A 72 1.18 12.07 6.99
C PRO A 72 1.25 10.62 6.48
N GLY A 73 0.30 10.20 5.65
CA GLY A 73 0.30 8.88 5.04
C GLY A 73 1.52 8.66 4.15
N LYS A 74 1.82 9.60 3.24
CA LYS A 74 3.00 9.51 2.36
C LYS A 74 4.30 9.33 3.14
N LYS A 75 4.53 10.14 4.19
CA LYS A 75 5.71 10.01 5.06
C LYS A 75 5.78 8.64 5.75
N LEU A 76 4.63 8.11 6.18
CA LEU A 76 4.56 6.76 6.77
C LEU A 76 4.96 5.69 5.74
N TYR A 77 4.39 5.74 4.53
CA TYR A 77 4.63 4.74 3.48
C TYR A 77 6.10 4.77 3.02
N GLU A 78 6.63 5.95 2.71
CA GLU A 78 8.04 6.15 2.35
C GLU A 78 8.98 5.70 3.47
N GLY A 79 8.73 6.10 4.71
CA GLY A 79 9.52 5.72 5.87
C GLY A 79 9.39 4.24 6.28
N PHE A 80 8.44 3.51 5.70
CA PHE A 80 8.31 2.08 5.84
C PHE A 80 9.07 1.32 4.73
N GLY A 81 9.39 1.99 3.62
CA GLY A 81 10.10 1.41 2.48
C GLY A 81 9.26 1.23 1.22
N PHE A 82 8.02 1.76 1.20
CA PHE A 82 7.27 1.80 -0.05
C PHE A 82 7.89 2.82 -1.02
N LYS A 83 7.90 2.47 -2.30
CA LYS A 83 8.39 3.36 -3.36
C LYS A 83 7.24 4.04 -4.09
N TYR A 84 7.34 5.35 -4.24
CA TYR A 84 6.44 6.12 -5.06
C TYR A 84 6.57 5.71 -6.54
N ILE A 85 5.45 5.37 -7.16
CA ILE A 85 5.35 5.16 -8.61
C ILE A 85 4.45 6.27 -9.15
N VAL A 86 4.99 7.04 -10.10
CA VAL A 86 4.24 8.11 -10.77
C VAL A 86 3.22 7.47 -11.70
N ASP A 87 1.96 7.71 -11.40
CA ASP A 87 0.83 7.60 -12.32
C ASP A 87 0.21 8.98 -12.50
N PRO A 88 -0.04 9.46 -13.73
CA PRO A 88 -0.67 10.74 -13.99
C PRO A 88 -1.97 11.00 -13.21
N GLN A 89 -2.64 9.96 -12.68
CA GLN A 89 -3.93 10.06 -11.97
C GLN A 89 -3.94 9.54 -10.53
N SER A 90 -2.87 8.89 -10.04
CA SER A 90 -2.83 8.33 -8.68
C SER A 90 -1.39 8.27 -8.11
N VAL A 91 -1.27 8.26 -6.77
CA VAL A 91 0.02 8.05 -6.11
C VAL A 91 0.07 6.63 -5.60
N GLN A 92 0.85 5.78 -6.27
CA GLN A 92 1.00 4.37 -5.89
C GLN A 92 2.29 4.16 -5.12
N PHE A 93 2.21 3.30 -4.12
CA PHE A 93 3.33 2.89 -3.30
C PHE A 93 3.50 1.37 -3.41
N THR A 94 4.72 0.87 -3.67
CA THR A 94 4.98 -0.58 -3.71
C THR A 94 6.04 -1.06 -2.70
N PHE A 95 5.79 -2.21 -2.07
CA PHE A 95 6.76 -2.92 -1.21
C PHE A 95 7.02 -4.32 -1.78
N SER A 96 8.29 -4.66 -2.02
CA SER A 96 8.70 -6.01 -2.48
C SER A 96 9.09 -6.88 -1.29
N SER A 97 8.47 -8.06 -1.19
CA SER A 97 8.64 -9.06 -0.13
C SER A 97 10.07 -9.55 0.06
#